data_AF-A0A8J3K170-F1
#
_entry.id   AF-A0A8J3K170-F1
#
_cell.length_a   1.000
_cell.length_b   1.000
_cell.length_c   1.000
_cell.angle_alpha   90.00
_cell.angle_beta   90.00
_cell.angle_gamma   90.00
#
_symmetry.space_group_name_H-M   'P 1'
#
loop_
_entity.id
_entity.type
_entity.pdbx_description
1 polymer ?
#
loop_
_entity_poly.entity_id
_entity_poly.type
_entity_poly.pdbx_seq_one_letter_code
_entity_poly.pdbx_strand_id
1 'polypeptide(L)' 'MDEDRTTSRAEKLLPEELAVGSDDPQAQAEAILAESDIRTLRAAHGPDLYTERRTSQEAAE' A
#
# COMPACT_ATOMS: atom_id res chain seq x y z
N MET A 1 0.54 -16.49 7.71
CA MET A 1 -0.47 -15.52 7.25
C MET A 1 0.18 -14.28 6.65
N ASP A 2 1.28 -13.73 7.20
CA ASP A 2 2.03 -12.63 6.54
C ASP A 2 2.93 -13.08 5.39
N GLU A 3 3.58 -14.24 5.51
CA GLU A 3 4.51 -14.74 4.48
C GLU A 3 3.84 -15.01 3.13
N ASP A 4 2.60 -15.52 3.15
CA ASP A 4 1.77 -15.70 1.95
C ASP A 4 1.40 -14.35 1.30
N ARG A 5 1.16 -13.31 2.12
CA ARG A 5 0.84 -11.96 1.66
C ARG A 5 2.04 -11.29 1.01
N THR A 6 3.22 -11.42 1.64
CA THR A 6 4.50 -10.93 1.11
C THR A 6 4.83 -11.61 -0.22
N THR A 7 4.77 -12.94 -0.27
CA THR A 7 5.04 -13.72 -1.48
C THR A 7 4.08 -13.33 -2.61
N SER A 8 2.77 -13.22 -2.33
CA SER A 8 1.81 -12.84 -3.37
C SER A 8 2.04 -11.43 -3.94
N ARG A 9 2.55 -10.49 -3.13
CA ARG A 9 2.92 -9.14 -3.62
C ARG A 9 4.23 -9.14 -4.39
N ALA A 10 5.22 -9.91 -3.94
CA ALA A 10 6.50 -10.06 -4.62
C ALA A 10 6.34 -10.69 -6.02
N GLU A 11 5.40 -11.62 -6.17
CA GLU A 11 5.06 -12.24 -7.47
C GLU A 11 4.30 -11.32 -8.42
N LYS A 12 3.62 -10.31 -7.90
CA LYS A 12 2.76 -9.38 -8.66
C LYS A 12 3.41 -8.00 -8.74
N LEU A 13 4.57 -7.96 -9.38
CA LEU A 13 5.28 -6.72 -9.65
C LEU A 13 4.45 -5.78 -10.53
N LEU A 14 4.52 -4.48 -10.23
CA LEU A 14 3.92 -3.43 -11.04
C LEU A 14 4.64 -3.30 -12.39
N PRO A 15 4.00 -2.78 -13.45
CA PRO A 15 4.64 -2.58 -14.74
C PRO A 15 5.95 -1.80 -14.66
N GLU A 16 6.02 -0.81 -13.77
CA GLU A 16 7.21 0.00 -13.52
C GLU A 16 8.33 -0.82 -12.86
N GLU A 17 7.98 -1.67 -11.89
CA GLU A 17 8.92 -2.58 -11.21
C GLU A 17 9.45 -3.65 -12.17
N LEU A 18 8.63 -4.11 -13.12
CA LEU A 18 9.05 -5.02 -14.18
C LEU A 18 9.95 -4.34 -15.21
N ALA A 19 9.67 -3.08 -15.54
CA ALA A 19 10.42 -2.32 -16.54
C ALA A 19 11.82 -1.92 -16.06
N VAL A 20 11.95 -1.57 -14.77
CA VAL A 20 13.24 -1.18 -14.16
C VAL A 20 13.94 -2.40 -13.53
N GLY A 21 13.19 -3.41 -13.13
CA GLY A 21 13.67 -4.51 -12.29
C GLY A 21 13.60 -4.14 -10.81
N SER A 22 13.37 -5.13 -9.97
CA SER A 22 13.53 -5.01 -8.51
C SER A 22 14.66 -5.92 -8.07
N ASP A 23 15.61 -5.37 -7.30
CA ASP A 23 16.80 -6.09 -6.84
C ASP A 23 16.43 -7.24 -5.88
N ASP A 24 15.43 -7.01 -5.03
CA ASP A 24 14.83 -8.02 -4.14
C ASP A 24 13.31 -7.76 -4.00
N PRO A 25 12.48 -8.38 -4.86
CA PRO A 25 11.04 -8.28 -4.79
C PRO A 25 10.44 -8.68 -3.44
N GLN A 26 11.07 -9.63 -2.73
CA GLN A 26 10.57 -10.14 -1.45
C GLN A 26 10.78 -9.13 -0.34
N ALA A 27 12.01 -8.60 -0.23
CA ALA A 27 12.32 -7.55 0.75
C ALA A 27 11.52 -6.26 0.46
N GLN A 28 11.33 -5.91 -0.80
CA GLN A 28 10.49 -4.78 -1.19
C GLN A 28 9.02 -4.99 -0.78
N ALA A 29 8.46 -6.17 -1.04
CA ALA A 29 7.08 -6.50 -0.66
C ALA A 29 6.88 -6.44 0.87
N GLU A 30 7.82 -6.95 1.65
CA GLU A 30 7.77 -6.91 3.11
C GLU A 30 7.75 -5.46 3.63
N ALA A 31 8.64 -4.61 3.11
CA ALA A 31 8.71 -3.20 3.50
C ALA A 31 7.42 -2.43 3.18
N ILE A 32 6.88 -2.63 1.97
CA ILE A 32 5.62 -1.98 1.53
C ILE A 32 4.45 -2.41 2.43
N LEU A 33 4.33 -3.70 2.71
CA LEU A 33 3.24 -4.23 3.52
C LEU A 33 3.33 -3.77 4.98
N ALA A 34 4.52 -3.76 5.56
CA ALA A 34 4.75 -3.24 6.91
C ALA A 34 4.38 -1.75 7.01
N GLU A 35 4.79 -0.92 6.05
CA GLU A 35 4.39 0.49 6.00
C GLU A 35 2.87 0.65 5.84
N SER A 36 2.26 -0.16 4.96
CA SER A 36 0.81 -0.14 4.72
C SER A 36 0.01 -0.47 5.98
N ASP A 37 0.45 -1.47 6.74
CA ASP A 37 -0.19 -1.84 8.01
C ASP A 37 -0.08 -0.70 9.03
N ILE A 38 1.10 -0.06 9.15
CA ILE A 38 1.29 1.10 10.02
C ILE A 38 0.34 2.24 9.63
N ARG A 39 0.22 2.56 8.33
CA ARG A 39 -0.70 3.61 7.86
C ARG A 39 -2.15 3.26 8.14
N THR A 40 -2.53 1.99 7.96
CA THR A 40 -3.88 1.49 8.22
C THR A 40 -4.23 1.57 9.71
N LEU A 41 -3.33 1.09 10.59
CA LEU A 41 -3.49 1.18 12.04
C LEU A 41 -3.53 2.64 12.51
N ARG A 42 -2.70 3.51 11.94
CA ARG A 42 -2.70 4.94 12.23
C ARG A 42 -4.01 5.60 11.81
N ALA A 43 -4.53 5.29 10.63
CA ALA A 43 -5.82 5.80 10.17
C ALA A 43 -6.98 5.31 11.05
N ALA A 44 -6.90 4.08 11.56
CA ALA A 44 -7.92 3.50 12.43
C ALA A 44 -7.89 4.02 13.88
N HIS A 45 -6.73 4.48 14.38
CA HIS A 45 -6.51 4.76 15.81
C HIS A 45 -5.93 6.16 16.13
N GLY A 46 -5.58 6.96 15.12
CA GLY A 46 -5.02 8.30 15.30
C GLY A 46 -6.09 9.39 15.45
N PRO A 47 -5.76 10.55 16.07
CA PRO A 47 -6.65 11.70 16.09
C PRO A 47 -6.82 12.21 14.65
N ASP A 48 -8.07 12.20 14.20
CA ASP A 48 -8.61 12.76 12.95
C ASP A 48 -7.57 13.15 11.88
N LEU A 49 -6.93 12.15 11.26
CA LEU A 49 -6.37 12.35 9.92
C LEU A 49 -7.58 12.45 8.98
N TYR A 50 -8.20 13.62 8.96
CA TYR A 50 -9.44 13.88 8.24
C TYR A 50 -9.24 13.56 6.76
N THR A 51 -9.66 12.38 6.35
CA THR A 51 -9.74 12.01 4.94
C THR A 51 -11.12 12.45 4.48
N GLU A 52 -11.17 13.62 3.87
CA GLU A 52 -12.43 14.20 3.39
C GLU A 52 -13.05 13.27 2.34
N ARG A 53 -14.21 12.69 2.66
CA ARG A 53 -14.92 11.78 1.76
C ARG A 53 -15.86 12.55 0.86
N ARG A 54 -15.29 13.32 -0.09
CA ARG A 54 -16.08 13.94 -1.16
C ARG A 54 -16.44 12.90 -2.21
N THR A 55 -17.68 12.94 -2.64
CA THR A 55 -18.15 12.26 -3.85
C THR A 55 -17.64 12.99 -5.10
N SER A 56 -17.62 12.31 -6.24
CA SER A 56 -17.24 12.92 -7.52
C SER A 56 -18.12 14.11 -7.92
N GLN A 57 -19.38 14.14 -7.44
CA GLN A 57 -20.30 15.25 -7.67
C GLN A 57 -19.90 16.48 -6.85
N GLU A 58 -19.58 16.30 -5.57
CA GLU A 58 -19.17 17.40 -4.70
C GLU A 58 -17.85 18.04 -5.18
N ALA A 59 -16.91 17.27 -5.72
CA ALA A 59 -15.64 17.82 -6.21
C ALA A 59 -15.74 18.68 -7.48
N ALA A 60 -16.86 18.61 -8.20
CA ALA A 60 -17.07 19.33 -9.46
C ALA A 60 -17.80 20.68 -9.31
N GLU A 61 -18.25 21.01 -8.09
CA GLU A 61 -18.82 22.31 -7.69
C GLU A 61 -17.73 23.26 -7.17
#